data_AF-A0A2E8CVC5-F1
#
_entry.id   AF-A0A2E8CVC5-F1
#
_cell.length_a   1.000
_cell.length_b   1.000
_cell.length_c   1.000
_cell.angle_alpha   90.00
_cell.angle_beta   90.00
_cell.angle_gamma   90.00
#
_symmetry.space_group_name_H-M   'P 1'
#
loop_
_entity.id
_entity.type
_entity.pdbx_description
1 polymer ?
#
loop_
_entity_poly.entity_id
_entity_poly.type
_entity_poly.pdbx_seq_one_letter_code
_entity_poly.pdbx_strand_id
1 'polypeptide(L)'
;MLEESEARLRILEQAQPGPVIWLPLELGLDQLLAQDIVGAVDSPPFDNSSMDGYAVKASEAASGNVLKVGDETQAAGLDQGFELASGGAIRIFTGAPIPAGADAVIMQEDVVRDGEKITIIEGVVEGENIRRRGGDVCAGQRLLDSGTIVTPARIGLLASQGISEIPVHSRPLVQIVTTGDELVEPGMPLSPGEIYNSNGPLLQTAVTRAGGSRRLLMPSIKLKNSGER
;
A
#
# COMPACT_ATOMS: atom_id res chain seq x y z
N MET A 1 -16.26 27.29 -34.93
CA MET A 1 -16.72 26.42 -33.83
C MET A 1 -15.67 25.32 -33.73
N LEU A 2 -15.11 25.07 -32.54
CA LEU A 2 -14.13 24.00 -32.33
C LEU A 2 -14.87 22.68 -32.09
N GLU A 3 -14.31 21.58 -32.57
CA GLU A 3 -14.75 20.23 -32.18
C GLU A 3 -14.41 19.97 -30.71
N GLU A 4 -15.23 19.16 -30.02
CA GLU A 4 -15.06 18.85 -28.60
C GLU A 4 -13.66 18.25 -28.31
N SER A 5 -13.23 17.32 -29.16
CA SER A 5 -11.94 16.63 -29.03
C SER A 5 -10.76 17.59 -29.15
N GLU A 6 -10.85 18.56 -30.07
CA GLU A 6 -9.84 19.59 -30.26
C GLU A 6 -9.79 20.54 -29.05
N ALA A 7 -10.94 20.98 -28.55
CA ALA A 7 -11.01 21.82 -27.35
C ALA A 7 -10.42 21.10 -26.12
N ARG A 8 -10.74 19.82 -25.95
CA ARG A 8 -10.21 19.00 -24.85
C ARG A 8 -8.68 18.87 -24.90
N LEU A 9 -8.10 18.61 -26.07
CA LEU A 9 -6.65 18.52 -26.23
C LEU A 9 -5.95 19.83 -25.84
N ARG A 10 -6.46 20.97 -26.33
CA ARG A 10 -5.89 22.29 -26.00
C ARG A 10 -5.90 22.59 -24.50
N ILE A 11 -6.92 22.12 -23.77
CA ILE A 11 -6.97 22.26 -22.30
C ILE A 11 -5.92 21.37 -21.65
N LEU A 12 -5.82 20.11 -22.07
CA LEU A 12 -4.88 19.14 -21.48
C LEU A 12 -3.41 19.52 -21.74
N GLU A 13 -3.09 20.09 -22.88
CA GLU A 13 -1.73 20.57 -23.21
C GLU A 13 -1.25 21.72 -22.31
N GLN A 14 -2.18 22.47 -21.72
CA GLN A 14 -1.85 23.56 -20.80
C GLN A 14 -1.91 23.14 -19.33
N ALA A 15 -2.46 21.97 -19.03
CA ALA A 15 -2.59 21.48 -17.67
C ALA A 15 -1.23 21.02 -17.14
N GLN A 16 -0.89 21.45 -15.93
CA GLN A 16 0.28 20.98 -15.20
C GLN A 16 -0.16 20.35 -13.88
N PRO A 17 0.53 19.28 -13.43
CA PRO A 17 0.32 18.76 -12.08
C PRO A 17 0.54 19.86 -11.03
N GLY A 18 -0.19 19.77 -9.92
CA GLY A 18 0.02 20.66 -8.78
C GLY A 18 1.44 20.51 -8.20
N PRO A 19 1.91 21.49 -7.40
CA PRO A 19 3.17 21.38 -6.69
C PRO A 19 3.25 20.10 -5.87
N VAL A 20 4.47 19.58 -5.70
CA VAL A 20 4.72 18.40 -4.88
C VAL A 20 4.66 18.79 -3.40
N ILE A 21 3.90 18.02 -2.63
CA ILE A 21 3.82 18.12 -1.18
C ILE A 21 4.10 16.75 -0.56
N TRP A 22 4.61 16.74 0.66
CA TRP A 22 4.80 15.51 1.45
C TRP A 22 3.63 15.37 2.41
N LEU A 23 3.05 14.17 2.46
CA LEU A 23 1.99 13.83 3.40
C LEU A 23 2.39 12.60 4.21
N PRO A 24 1.98 12.52 5.48
CA PRO A 24 1.94 11.26 6.22
C PRO A 24 1.22 10.18 5.39
N LEU A 25 1.75 8.96 5.41
CA LEU A 25 1.30 7.87 4.55
C LEU A 25 -0.21 7.61 4.69
N GLU A 26 -0.74 7.70 5.91
CA GLU A 26 -2.16 7.52 6.22
C GLU A 26 -3.07 8.61 5.62
N LEU A 27 -2.53 9.77 5.27
CA LEU A 27 -3.23 10.86 4.57
C LEU A 27 -3.06 10.78 3.05
N GLY A 28 -2.34 9.77 2.57
CA GLY A 28 -2.03 9.55 1.16
C GLY A 28 -3.17 9.00 0.32
N LEU A 29 -4.28 8.53 0.92
CA LEU A 29 -5.37 7.88 0.19
C LEU A 29 -5.94 8.78 -0.93
N ASP A 30 -6.10 8.19 -2.12
CA ASP A 30 -6.59 8.85 -3.34
C ASP A 30 -5.72 10.02 -3.83
N GLN A 31 -4.50 10.16 -3.32
CA GLN A 31 -3.53 11.13 -3.83
C GLN A 31 -2.76 10.55 -5.03
N LEU A 32 -2.25 11.44 -5.88
CA LEU A 32 -1.41 11.08 -7.01
C LEU A 32 0.07 11.18 -6.61
N LEU A 33 0.83 10.09 -6.67
CA LEU A 33 2.26 10.12 -6.38
C LEU A 33 2.99 11.07 -7.34
N ALA A 34 3.91 11.85 -6.79
CA ALA A 34 4.71 12.79 -7.57
C ALA A 34 6.05 12.20 -8.04
N GLN A 35 6.50 11.12 -7.40
CA GLN A 35 7.78 10.49 -7.66
C GLN A 35 7.62 8.97 -7.63
N ASP A 36 8.51 8.27 -8.33
CA ASP A 36 8.65 6.83 -8.18
C ASP A 36 9.03 6.50 -6.73
N ILE A 37 8.48 5.41 -6.21
CA ILE A 37 8.82 4.89 -4.88
C ILE A 37 9.54 3.56 -5.05
N VAL A 38 10.67 3.42 -4.37
CA VAL A 38 11.51 2.21 -4.38
C VAL A 38 11.45 1.51 -3.02
N GLY A 39 11.65 0.20 -3.02
CA GLY A 39 11.73 -0.62 -1.81
C GLY A 39 12.89 -0.20 -0.95
N ALA A 40 12.63 0.06 0.33
CA ALA A 40 13.65 0.49 1.27
C ALA A 40 14.41 -0.70 1.87
N VAL A 41 13.73 -1.84 1.99
CA VAL A 41 14.24 -3.06 2.63
C VAL A 41 13.81 -4.28 1.82
N ASP A 42 14.57 -5.36 1.95
CA ASP A 42 14.12 -6.66 1.45
C ASP A 42 12.88 -7.11 2.22
N SER A 43 11.92 -7.71 1.52
CA SER A 43 10.76 -8.38 2.10
C SER A 43 10.73 -9.83 1.61
N PRO A 44 10.79 -10.82 2.52
CA PRO A 44 11.15 -10.67 3.93
C PRO A 44 12.59 -10.13 4.10
N PRO A 45 12.94 -9.52 5.25
CA PRO A 45 14.27 -8.95 5.49
C PRO A 45 15.35 -9.99 5.82
N PHE A 46 14.95 -11.23 6.08
CA PHE A 46 15.79 -12.38 6.36
C PHE A 46 15.07 -13.66 5.89
N ASP A 47 15.82 -14.75 5.75
CA ASP A 47 15.25 -16.06 5.47
C ASP A 47 14.40 -16.50 6.66
N ASN A 48 13.12 -16.83 6.42
CA ASN A 48 12.21 -17.25 7.48
C ASN A 48 11.41 -18.48 7.10
N SER A 49 10.87 -19.15 8.12
CA SER A 49 10.03 -20.33 7.88
C SER A 49 8.65 -19.95 7.35
N SER A 50 8.17 -20.66 6.32
CA SER A 50 6.78 -20.55 5.88
C SER A 50 5.80 -21.42 6.66
N MET A 51 6.29 -22.31 7.54
CA MET A 51 5.49 -23.32 8.21
C MET A 51 5.88 -23.48 9.69
N ASP A 52 4.98 -24.08 10.48
CA ASP A 52 5.34 -24.55 11.81
C ASP A 52 5.96 -25.94 11.71
N GLY A 53 7.16 -26.10 12.28
CA GLY A 53 7.88 -27.36 12.12
C GLY A 53 9.25 -27.41 12.77
N TYR A 54 10.18 -28.04 12.08
CA TYR A 54 11.54 -28.28 12.53
C TYR A 54 12.55 -27.82 11.47
N ALA A 55 13.42 -26.89 11.85
CA ALA A 55 14.57 -26.50 11.03
C ALA A 55 15.61 -27.62 11.07
N VAL A 56 16.04 -28.05 9.88
CA VAL A 56 16.90 -29.21 9.69
C VAL A 56 17.94 -28.95 8.59
N LYS A 57 18.90 -29.87 8.49
CA LYS A 57 19.75 -30.02 7.31
C LYS A 57 19.08 -31.02 6.36
N ALA A 58 18.68 -30.58 5.17
CA ALA A 58 17.92 -31.38 4.21
C ALA A 58 18.63 -32.71 3.87
N SER A 59 19.96 -32.70 3.76
CA SER A 59 20.77 -33.89 3.50
C SER A 59 20.70 -34.96 4.61
N GLU A 60 20.27 -34.60 5.81
CA GLU A 60 20.09 -35.49 6.96
C GLU A 60 18.61 -35.86 7.19
N ALA A 61 17.70 -35.31 6.38
CA ALA A 61 16.26 -35.30 6.63
C ALA A 61 15.45 -36.16 5.63
N ALA A 62 15.92 -37.37 5.34
CA ALA A 62 15.17 -38.33 4.51
C ALA A 62 14.05 -39.03 5.30
N SER A 63 13.01 -39.50 4.60
CA SER A 63 11.96 -40.34 5.20
C SER A 63 12.56 -41.53 5.96
N GLY A 64 12.07 -41.76 7.17
CA GLY A 64 12.55 -42.79 8.10
C GLY A 64 13.76 -42.39 8.96
N ASN A 65 14.44 -41.27 8.66
CA ASN A 65 15.52 -40.79 9.52
C ASN A 65 14.98 -40.29 10.86
N VAL A 66 15.82 -40.38 11.89
CA VAL A 66 15.53 -39.89 13.24
C VAL A 66 16.53 -38.80 13.59
N LEU A 67 16.02 -37.62 13.92
CA LEU A 67 16.83 -36.47 14.34
C LEU A 67 16.59 -36.14 15.80
N LYS A 68 17.63 -35.65 16.48
CA LYS A 68 17.50 -35.16 17.86
C LYS A 68 16.97 -33.72 17.84
N VAL A 69 15.85 -33.47 18.51
CA VAL A 69 15.35 -32.12 18.73
C VAL A 69 16.13 -31.49 19.88
N GLY A 70 16.72 -30.32 19.64
CA GLY A 70 17.33 -29.52 20.70
C GLY A 70 16.30 -28.97 21.70
N ASP A 71 16.78 -28.37 22.78
CA ASP A 71 15.90 -27.67 23.74
C ASP A 71 15.49 -26.29 23.23
N GLU A 72 16.12 -25.82 22.16
CA GLU A 72 15.88 -24.54 21.53
C GLU A 72 14.56 -24.50 20.75
N THR A 73 13.89 -23.36 20.77
CA THR A 73 12.72 -23.08 19.94
C THR A 73 12.81 -21.69 19.34
N GLN A 74 12.92 -21.62 18.02
CA GLN A 74 12.98 -20.37 17.28
C GLN A 74 11.56 -19.91 16.94
N ALA A 75 11.05 -18.96 17.72
CA ALA A 75 9.75 -18.34 17.49
C ALA A 75 9.86 -17.14 16.53
N ALA A 76 8.71 -16.70 16.01
CA ALA A 76 8.62 -15.46 15.25
C ALA A 76 9.08 -14.26 16.10
N GLY A 77 9.77 -13.31 15.47
CA GLY A 77 10.34 -12.13 16.15
C GLY A 77 11.86 -12.17 16.18
N LEU A 78 12.44 -12.07 17.38
CA LEU A 78 13.88 -11.94 17.56
C LEU A 78 14.61 -13.24 17.18
N ASP A 79 15.64 -13.10 16.35
CA ASP A 79 16.62 -14.14 16.10
C ASP A 79 17.41 -14.43 17.40
N GLN A 80 17.34 -15.66 17.88
CA GLN A 80 18.04 -16.06 19.10
C GLN A 80 19.50 -16.49 18.82
N GLY A 81 19.93 -16.51 17.57
CA GLY A 81 21.28 -16.91 17.18
C GLY A 81 21.54 -18.40 17.40
N PHE A 82 20.49 -19.23 17.32
CA PHE A 82 20.65 -20.67 17.44
C PHE A 82 21.39 -21.26 16.23
N GLU A 83 22.21 -22.27 16.49
CA GLU A 83 22.95 -23.01 15.47
C GLU A 83 22.49 -24.47 15.46
N LEU A 84 22.20 -24.99 14.27
CA LEU A 84 21.77 -26.36 14.09
C LEU A 84 22.95 -27.33 14.30
N ALA A 85 22.83 -28.21 15.29
CA ALA A 85 23.75 -29.33 15.46
C ALA A 85 23.54 -30.40 14.36
N SER A 86 24.61 -31.06 13.92
CA SER A 86 24.52 -32.18 12.96
C SER A 86 23.73 -33.36 13.55
N GLY A 87 22.87 -33.97 12.74
CA GLY A 87 21.87 -34.97 13.16
C GLY A 87 20.77 -34.38 14.04
N GLY A 88 20.68 -33.05 14.11
CA GLY A 88 19.77 -32.31 14.97
C GLY A 88 18.59 -31.69 14.23
N ALA A 89 17.65 -31.17 15.02
CA ALA A 89 16.51 -30.41 14.58
C ALA A 89 16.18 -29.31 15.61
N ILE A 90 15.81 -28.12 15.17
CA ILE A 90 15.36 -27.03 16.06
C ILE A 90 13.88 -26.78 15.80
N ARG A 91 13.06 -26.75 16.86
CA ARG A 91 11.63 -26.40 16.69
C ARG A 91 11.55 -24.95 16.21
N ILE A 92 10.82 -24.71 15.12
CA ILE A 92 10.70 -23.40 14.49
C ILE A 92 9.24 -23.09 14.13
N PHE A 93 8.80 -21.85 14.35
CA PHE A 93 7.46 -21.41 13.98
C PHE A 93 7.45 -20.54 12.72
N THR A 94 6.27 -20.42 12.10
CA THR A 94 6.03 -19.61 10.92
C THR A 94 6.50 -18.16 11.13
N GLY A 95 7.25 -17.63 10.17
CA GLY A 95 7.83 -16.28 10.21
C GLY A 95 9.08 -16.15 11.06
N ALA A 96 9.53 -17.20 11.74
CA ALA A 96 10.76 -17.17 12.52
C ALA A 96 12.01 -17.22 11.61
N PRO A 97 13.10 -16.51 11.98
CA PRO A 97 14.38 -16.61 11.29
C PRO A 97 14.89 -18.05 11.21
N ILE A 98 15.50 -18.44 10.09
CA ILE A 98 16.11 -19.77 9.96
C ILE A 98 17.42 -19.82 10.78
N PRO A 99 17.56 -20.77 11.75
CA PRO A 99 18.79 -20.97 12.51
C PRO A 99 20.01 -21.24 11.63
N ALA A 100 21.20 -20.87 12.10
CA ALA A 100 22.42 -21.08 11.33
C ALA A 100 22.66 -22.58 11.06
N GLY A 101 23.03 -22.94 9.84
CA GLY A 101 23.29 -24.33 9.42
C GLY A 101 22.06 -25.11 8.96
N ALA A 102 20.84 -24.66 9.29
CA ALA A 102 19.61 -25.20 8.70
C ALA A 102 19.41 -24.69 7.27
N ASP A 103 18.91 -25.54 6.38
CA ASP A 103 18.64 -25.20 4.99
C ASP A 103 17.26 -25.67 4.50
N ALA A 104 16.45 -26.27 5.37
CA ALA A 104 15.05 -26.60 5.12
C ALA A 104 14.23 -26.61 6.41
N VAL A 105 12.90 -26.58 6.27
CA VAL A 105 11.97 -26.79 7.39
C VAL A 105 11.01 -27.94 7.06
N ILE A 106 11.00 -28.98 7.91
CA ILE A 106 10.00 -30.06 7.84
C ILE A 106 8.76 -29.61 8.61
N MET A 107 7.57 -29.77 8.04
CA MET A 107 6.31 -29.50 8.73
C MET A 107 6.16 -30.41 9.95
N GLN A 108 5.54 -29.90 11.02
CA GLN A 108 5.30 -30.73 12.21
C GLN A 108 4.35 -31.91 11.92
N GLU A 109 3.52 -31.79 10.88
CA GLU A 109 2.61 -32.82 10.39
C GLU A 109 3.35 -34.00 9.74
N ASP A 110 4.55 -33.76 9.21
CA ASP A 110 5.36 -34.74 8.48
C ASP A 110 6.38 -35.45 9.37
N VAL A 111 6.22 -35.34 10.69
CA VAL A 111 7.07 -36.02 11.67
C VAL A 111 6.26 -36.64 12.80
N VAL A 112 6.80 -37.70 13.39
CA VAL A 112 6.33 -38.24 14.67
C VAL A 112 7.33 -37.85 15.75
N ARG A 113 6.87 -37.12 16.76
CA ARG A 113 7.72 -36.73 17.90
C ARG A 113 7.61 -37.74 19.05
N ASP A 114 8.76 -38.15 19.57
CA ASP A 114 8.92 -38.95 20.79
C ASP A 114 10.00 -38.30 21.67
N GLY A 115 9.57 -37.51 22.66
CA GLY A 115 10.46 -36.74 23.54
C GLY A 115 11.37 -35.76 22.77
N GLU A 116 12.67 -35.97 22.89
CA GLU A 116 13.75 -35.21 22.20
C GLU A 116 14.08 -35.77 20.81
N LYS A 117 13.23 -36.62 20.24
CA LYS A 117 13.46 -37.19 18.90
C LYS A 117 12.27 -36.95 18.00
N ILE A 118 12.55 -36.73 16.72
CA ILE A 118 11.56 -36.74 15.66
C ILE A 118 11.94 -37.82 14.65
N THR A 119 10.95 -38.62 14.25
CA THR A 119 11.04 -39.54 13.12
C THR A 119 10.38 -38.90 11.93
N ILE A 120 11.11 -38.78 10.83
CA ILE A 120 10.63 -38.13 9.60
C ILE A 120 9.72 -39.08 8.85
N ILE A 121 8.48 -38.66 8.59
CA ILE A 121 7.51 -39.40 7.78
C ILE A 121 7.77 -39.07 6.31
N GLU A 122 7.78 -37.79 5.97
CA GLU A 122 8.08 -37.27 4.63
C GLU A 122 9.34 -36.39 4.69
N GLY A 123 10.31 -36.71 3.83
CA GLY A 123 11.58 -35.98 3.79
C GLY A 123 11.43 -34.62 3.11
N VAL A 124 12.43 -33.77 3.28
CA VAL A 124 12.43 -32.39 2.77
C VAL A 124 13.63 -32.14 1.87
N VAL A 125 13.50 -31.26 0.87
CA VAL A 125 14.63 -30.83 0.03
C VAL A 125 15.19 -29.46 0.46
N GLU A 126 16.40 -29.14 0.01
CA GLU A 126 17.04 -27.86 0.30
C GLU A 126 16.16 -26.68 -0.15
N GLY A 127 15.96 -25.71 0.75
CA GLY A 127 15.18 -24.50 0.55
C GLY A 127 13.66 -24.67 0.73
N GLU A 128 13.17 -25.88 0.93
CA GLU A 128 11.74 -26.11 1.13
C GLU A 128 11.26 -25.53 2.46
N ASN A 129 10.05 -24.95 2.42
CA ASN A 129 9.43 -24.21 3.51
C ASN A 129 10.26 -23.03 4.06
N ILE A 130 11.17 -22.48 3.27
CA ILE A 130 11.92 -21.26 3.57
C ILE A 130 11.50 -20.15 2.60
N ARG A 131 11.00 -19.04 3.14
CA ARG A 131 10.85 -17.79 2.39
C ARG A 131 12.18 -17.05 2.42
N ARG A 132 12.84 -16.99 1.28
CA ARG A 132 14.15 -16.32 1.15
C ARG A 132 14.01 -14.81 1.31
N ARG A 133 15.03 -14.20 1.90
CA ARG A 133 15.20 -12.75 1.97
C ARG A 133 15.00 -12.13 0.58
N GLY A 134 14.17 -11.10 0.53
CA GLY A 134 13.85 -10.38 -0.72
C GLY A 134 12.98 -11.16 -1.70
N GLY A 135 12.39 -12.29 -1.29
CA GLY A 135 11.53 -13.10 -2.16
C GLY A 135 10.26 -12.39 -2.64
N ASP A 136 9.76 -11.40 -1.90
CA ASP A 136 8.60 -10.59 -2.29
C ASP A 136 9.03 -9.26 -2.92
N VAL A 137 9.95 -8.54 -2.26
CA VAL A 137 10.48 -7.22 -2.69
C VAL A 137 11.96 -7.18 -2.37
N CYS A 138 12.77 -6.76 -3.34
CA CYS A 138 14.18 -6.42 -3.09
C CYS A 138 14.35 -4.94 -2.72
N ALA A 139 15.30 -4.63 -1.85
CA ALA A 139 15.73 -3.26 -1.64
C ALA A 139 16.18 -2.61 -2.97
N GLY A 140 15.72 -1.39 -3.22
CA GLY A 140 15.94 -0.66 -4.48
C GLY A 140 15.00 -1.06 -5.62
N GLN A 141 14.17 -2.09 -5.47
CA GLN A 141 13.14 -2.43 -6.46
C GLN A 141 12.10 -1.31 -6.55
N ARG A 142 11.77 -0.87 -7.76
CA ARG A 142 10.68 0.10 -7.95
C ARG A 142 9.33 -0.53 -7.60
N LEU A 143 8.63 0.08 -6.66
CA LEU A 143 7.33 -0.38 -6.14
C LEU A 143 6.17 0.29 -6.86
N LEU A 144 6.23 1.62 -7.00
CA LEU A 144 5.18 2.44 -7.59
C LEU A 144 5.80 3.51 -8.48
N ASP A 145 5.12 3.82 -9.58
CA ASP A 145 5.51 4.87 -10.50
C ASP A 145 4.94 6.23 -10.07
N SER A 146 5.64 7.31 -10.40
CA SER A 146 5.06 8.65 -10.42
C SER A 146 3.78 8.66 -11.27
N GLY A 147 2.76 9.41 -10.84
CA GLY A 147 1.43 9.41 -11.45
C GLY A 147 0.54 8.25 -10.99
N THR A 148 0.99 7.41 -10.07
CA THR A 148 0.15 6.34 -9.50
C THR A 148 -0.79 6.90 -8.43
N ILE A 149 -2.08 6.55 -8.51
CA ILE A 149 -3.06 6.85 -7.46
C ILE A 149 -2.82 5.96 -6.24
N VAL A 150 -2.74 6.52 -5.05
CA VAL A 150 -2.53 5.75 -3.82
C VAL A 150 -3.84 5.10 -3.38
N THR A 151 -3.84 3.77 -3.25
CA THR A 151 -4.97 2.95 -2.80
C THR A 151 -4.67 2.33 -1.43
N PRO A 152 -5.66 1.75 -0.72
CA PRO A 152 -5.40 1.09 0.57
C PRO A 152 -4.33 -0.02 0.49
N ALA A 153 -4.33 -0.82 -0.59
CA ALA A 153 -3.32 -1.85 -0.80
C ALA A 153 -1.92 -1.25 -1.00
N ARG A 154 -1.82 -0.12 -1.69
CA ARG A 154 -0.54 0.60 -1.89
C ARG A 154 -0.05 1.21 -0.59
N ILE A 155 -0.94 1.74 0.24
CA ILE A 155 -0.59 2.18 1.60
C ILE A 155 0.00 1.02 2.40
N GLY A 156 -0.62 -0.16 2.37
CA GLY A 156 -0.10 -1.36 3.03
C GLY A 156 1.29 -1.77 2.54
N LEU A 157 1.51 -1.73 1.21
CA LEU A 157 2.81 -2.00 0.61
C LEU A 157 3.89 -1.00 1.04
N LEU A 158 3.58 0.30 1.06
CA LEU A 158 4.55 1.32 1.46
C LEU A 158 4.84 1.24 2.97
N ALA A 159 3.82 0.97 3.79
CA ALA A 159 3.97 0.76 5.22
C ALA A 159 4.85 -0.47 5.54
N SER A 160 4.70 -1.58 4.80
CA SER A 160 5.56 -2.76 5.00
C SER A 160 7.03 -2.51 4.66
N GLN A 161 7.30 -1.44 3.91
CA GLN A 161 8.63 -0.96 3.57
C GLN A 161 9.16 0.09 4.56
N GLY A 162 8.43 0.37 5.63
CA GLY A 162 8.82 1.37 6.65
C GLY A 162 8.68 2.82 6.19
N ILE A 163 7.96 3.08 5.10
CA ILE A 163 7.75 4.43 4.58
C ILE A 163 6.64 5.11 5.38
N SER A 164 6.93 6.26 5.98
CA SER A 164 5.99 7.02 6.82
C SER A 164 5.40 8.25 6.13
N GLU A 165 6.04 8.76 5.08
CA GLU A 165 5.58 9.91 4.31
C GLU A 165 5.77 9.66 2.81
N ILE A 166 4.89 10.24 1.98
CA ILE A 166 4.93 10.08 0.54
C ILE A 166 4.85 11.42 -0.20
N PRO A 167 5.58 11.59 -1.32
CA PRO A 167 5.48 12.76 -2.17
C PRO A 167 4.28 12.63 -3.10
N VAL A 168 3.36 13.60 -3.05
CA VAL A 168 2.16 13.62 -3.88
C VAL A 168 1.98 14.97 -4.56
N HIS A 169 1.25 14.99 -5.67
CA HIS A 169 0.80 16.25 -6.25
C HIS A 169 -0.35 16.84 -5.42
N SER A 170 -0.24 18.11 -5.05
CA SER A 170 -1.30 18.81 -4.34
C SER A 170 -2.60 18.81 -5.15
N ARG A 171 -3.74 18.60 -4.48
CA ARG A 171 -5.06 18.66 -5.12
C ARG A 171 -5.31 20.04 -5.76
N PRO A 172 -5.82 20.11 -7.00
CA PRO A 172 -6.20 21.38 -7.60
C PRO A 172 -7.28 22.07 -6.76
N LEU A 173 -7.07 23.35 -6.44
CA LEU A 173 -8.09 24.18 -5.82
C LEU A 173 -8.96 24.81 -6.90
N VAL A 174 -10.23 24.41 -6.96
CA VAL A 174 -11.19 24.93 -7.94
C VAL A 174 -12.19 25.85 -7.25
N GLN A 175 -12.21 27.10 -7.72
CA GLN A 175 -13.18 28.10 -7.31
C GLN A 175 -14.35 28.10 -8.27
N ILE A 176 -15.57 27.96 -7.73
CA ILE A 176 -16.80 27.88 -8.53
C ILE A 176 -17.58 29.16 -8.34
N VAL A 177 -17.98 29.75 -9.47
CA VAL A 177 -18.80 30.96 -9.54
C VAL A 177 -20.00 30.67 -10.42
N THR A 178 -21.19 30.95 -9.90
CA THR A 178 -22.46 30.88 -10.63
C THR A 178 -23.04 32.28 -10.75
N THR A 179 -23.48 32.66 -11.93
CA THR A 179 -23.96 34.02 -12.25
C THR A 179 -25.30 33.94 -12.96
N GLY A 180 -26.22 34.81 -12.56
CA GLY A 180 -27.56 34.95 -13.14
C GLY A 180 -28.44 35.69 -12.13
N ASP A 181 -29.15 36.72 -12.58
CA ASP A 181 -30.04 37.50 -11.71
C ASP A 181 -31.27 36.69 -11.27
N GLU A 182 -31.60 35.65 -12.04
CA GLU A 182 -32.64 34.67 -11.78
C GLU A 182 -32.24 33.62 -10.73
N LEU A 183 -30.95 33.48 -10.40
CA LEU A 183 -30.45 32.37 -9.59
C LEU A 183 -30.65 32.60 -8.09
N VAL A 184 -31.32 31.64 -7.45
CA VAL A 184 -31.54 31.58 -6.00
C VAL A 184 -30.92 30.30 -5.42
N GLU A 185 -30.35 30.37 -4.22
CA GLU A 185 -29.77 29.20 -3.56
C GLU A 185 -30.85 28.20 -3.11
N PRO A 186 -30.63 26.87 -3.26
CA PRO A 186 -31.55 25.86 -2.75
C PRO A 186 -31.88 26.05 -1.27
N GLY A 187 -33.17 25.95 -0.92
CA GLY A 187 -33.66 26.14 0.45
C GLY A 187 -34.22 27.54 0.73
N MET A 188 -34.05 28.49 -0.18
CA MET A 188 -34.71 29.81 -0.15
C MET A 188 -36.02 29.78 -0.96
N PRO A 189 -37.03 30.61 -0.63
CA PRO A 189 -38.23 30.71 -1.45
C PRO A 189 -37.93 31.33 -2.82
N LEU A 190 -38.64 30.88 -3.86
CA LEU A 190 -38.57 31.47 -5.20
C LEU A 190 -39.63 32.56 -5.38
N SER A 191 -39.24 33.63 -6.06
CA SER A 191 -40.12 34.65 -6.61
C SER A 191 -40.41 34.36 -8.10
N PRO A 192 -41.44 34.98 -8.70
CA PRO A 192 -41.68 34.85 -10.14
C PRO A 192 -40.45 35.26 -10.97
N GLY A 193 -40.01 34.37 -11.85
CA GLY A 193 -38.82 34.58 -12.69
C GLY A 193 -37.51 34.08 -12.09
N GLU A 194 -37.50 33.64 -10.83
CA GLU A 194 -36.34 33.03 -10.19
C GLU A 194 -36.33 31.51 -10.39
N ILE A 195 -35.12 30.93 -10.43
CA ILE A 195 -34.85 29.50 -10.49
C ILE A 195 -33.73 29.13 -9.53
N TYR A 196 -33.66 27.86 -9.11
CA TYR A 196 -32.61 27.42 -8.22
C TYR A 196 -31.26 27.25 -8.93
N ASN A 197 -30.19 27.62 -8.23
CA ASN A 197 -28.82 27.32 -8.60
C ASN A 197 -28.52 25.82 -8.46
N SER A 198 -28.74 25.06 -9.54
CA SER A 198 -28.42 23.63 -9.60
C SER A 198 -26.95 23.36 -9.98
N ASN A 199 -26.35 24.25 -10.77
CA ASN A 199 -24.98 24.07 -11.28
C ASN A 199 -23.92 24.22 -10.18
N GLY A 200 -24.13 25.12 -9.22
CA GLY A 200 -23.19 25.33 -8.11
C GLY A 200 -22.93 24.03 -7.31
N PRO A 201 -23.97 23.40 -6.74
CA PRO A 201 -23.84 22.11 -6.05
C PRO A 201 -23.34 20.97 -6.96
N LEU A 202 -23.80 20.93 -8.22
CA LEU A 202 -23.36 19.92 -9.20
C LEU A 202 -21.84 20.00 -9.44
N LEU A 203 -21.31 21.18 -9.76
CA LEU A 203 -19.88 21.36 -10.05
C LEU A 203 -19.02 21.12 -8.80
N GLN A 204 -19.50 21.52 -7.61
CA GLN A 204 -18.80 21.28 -6.36
C GLN A 204 -18.57 19.80 -6.08
N THR A 205 -19.61 18.99 -6.27
CA THR A 205 -19.54 17.54 -6.07
C THR A 205 -18.73 16.87 -7.17
N ALA A 206 -18.85 17.33 -8.42
CA ALA A 206 -18.03 16.85 -9.54
C ALA A 206 -16.53 17.08 -9.32
N VAL A 207 -16.12 18.28 -8.86
CA VAL A 207 -14.71 18.59 -8.52
C VAL A 207 -14.21 17.67 -7.42
N THR A 208 -15.00 17.49 -6.36
CA THR A 208 -14.62 16.63 -5.22
C THR A 208 -14.42 15.19 -5.69
N ARG A 209 -15.34 14.66 -6.50
CA ARG A 209 -15.26 13.33 -7.09
C ARG A 209 -14.05 13.15 -8.01
N ALA A 210 -13.63 14.22 -8.70
CA ALA A 210 -12.44 14.22 -9.54
C ALA A 210 -11.13 14.37 -8.75
N GLY A 211 -11.18 14.46 -7.41
CA GLY A 211 -10.00 14.59 -6.55
C GLY A 211 -9.52 16.03 -6.31
N GLY A 212 -10.27 17.04 -6.74
CA GLY A 212 -9.99 18.45 -6.48
C GLY A 212 -10.52 18.93 -5.13
N SER A 213 -9.95 20.02 -4.63
CA SER A 213 -10.50 20.78 -3.50
C SER A 213 -11.42 21.88 -4.03
N ARG A 214 -12.60 22.03 -3.42
CA ARG A 214 -13.60 23.03 -3.84
C ARG A 214 -13.64 24.24 -2.90
N ARG A 215 -13.85 25.43 -3.47
CA ARG A 215 -14.26 26.62 -2.72
C ARG A 215 -15.39 27.32 -3.48
N LEU A 216 -16.60 27.32 -2.90
CA LEU A 216 -17.68 28.14 -3.42
C LEU A 216 -17.46 29.58 -2.97
N LEU A 217 -17.45 30.52 -3.91
CA LEU A 217 -17.66 31.92 -3.56
C LEU A 217 -19.16 32.17 -3.54
N MET A 218 -19.69 32.52 -2.38
CA MET A 218 -21.04 33.08 -2.36
C MET A 218 -21.00 34.40 -3.14
N PRO A 219 -21.96 34.67 -4.03
CA PRO A 219 -22.03 35.94 -4.73
C PRO A 219 -22.24 37.05 -3.68
N SER A 220 -21.15 37.69 -3.26
CA SER A 220 -21.21 38.97 -2.55
C SER A 220 -21.37 40.14 -3.53
N ILE A 221 -21.56 39.85 -4.82
CA ILE A 221 -21.69 40.85 -5.85
C ILE A 221 -22.96 40.53 -6.63
N LYS A 222 -24.10 41.00 -6.09
CA LYS A 222 -25.07 41.61 -7.00
C LYS A 222 -24.27 42.71 -7.68
N LEU A 223 -23.82 42.49 -8.92
CA LEU A 223 -23.39 43.58 -9.78
C LEU A 223 -24.64 44.42 -10.01
N LYS A 224 -24.98 45.24 -9.00
CA LYS A 224 -25.89 46.35 -9.20
C LYS A 224 -25.19 47.20 -10.24
N ASN A 225 -25.63 47.09 -11.48
CA ASN A 225 -25.49 48.16 -12.45
C ASN A 225 -26.10 49.40 -11.80
N SER A 226 -25.28 50.13 -11.06
CA SER A 226 -25.52 51.51 -10.68
C SER A 226 -25.25 52.34 -11.93
N GLY A 227 -26.22 52.27 -12.83
CA GLY A 227 -26.29 53.02 -14.07
C GLY A 227 -27.66 53.65 -14.21
N GLU A 228 -28.08 54.40 -13.19
CA GLU A 228 -29.00 55.51 -13.43
C GLU A 228 -28.20 56.60 -14.18
N ARG A 229 -28.37 56.64 -15.50
CA ARG A 229 -28.82 57.80 -16.30
C ARG A 229 -28.76 57.49 -17.78
#